data_AF-A0AAF1APK8-F1
#
_entry.id   AF-A0AAF1APK8-F1
#
_cell.length_a   1.000
_cell.length_b   1.000
_cell.length_c   1.000
_cell.angle_alpha   90.00
_cell.angle_beta   90.00
_cell.angle_gamma   90.00
#
_symmetry.space_group_name_H-M   'P 1'
#
loop_
_entity.id
_entity.type
_entity.pdbx_description
1 polymer ?
#
loop_
_entity_poly.entity_id
_entity_poly.type
_entity_poly.pdbx_seq_one_letter_code
_entity_poly.pdbx_strand_id
1 'polypeptide(L)'
;MDLHDESNNMNEKRRIERNKGRRERYRLRQEQNKQQQEPFCSCDICSRPVRNAYTCDECDFDVCVACTSDERTLHHEGHEHELILMNRKAKVECDACGREARDSTYVCTKCEFWIHKKCAFADSIVPSPHHHHPLHLVYSIPNFRLRGDKRYCKVCNKEVLQ
;
A
#
# COMPACT_ATOMS: atom_id res chain seq x y z
N MET A 1 -1.82 -29.98 -45.34
CA MET A 1 -3.11 -29.71 -44.70
C MET A 1 -2.95 -30.05 -43.23
N ASP A 2 -3.19 -29.06 -42.39
CA ASP A 2 -2.42 -28.73 -41.20
C ASP A 2 -2.94 -29.38 -39.92
N LEU A 3 -2.08 -30.17 -39.25
CA LEU A 3 -2.37 -30.81 -37.95
C LEU A 3 -2.05 -29.91 -36.74
N HIS A 4 -1.49 -28.72 -36.97
CA HIS A 4 -1.21 -27.72 -35.92
C HIS A 4 -2.38 -26.79 -35.62
N ASP A 5 -3.39 -26.72 -36.49
CA ASP A 5 -4.53 -25.78 -36.37
C ASP A 5 -5.65 -26.30 -35.45
N GLU A 6 -5.87 -27.62 -35.45
CA GLU A 6 -6.95 -28.25 -34.66
C GLU A 6 -6.67 -28.28 -33.15
N SER A 7 -5.40 -28.41 -32.77
CA SER A 7 -4.95 -28.40 -31.37
C SER A 7 -5.14 -27.02 -30.72
N ASN A 8 -4.96 -25.96 -31.50
CA ASN A 8 -5.15 -24.58 -31.05
C ASN A 8 -6.64 -24.27 -30.83
N ASN A 9 -7.50 -24.77 -31.71
CA ASN A 9 -8.96 -24.64 -31.65
C ASN A 9 -9.59 -25.36 -30.44
N MET A 10 -9.09 -26.56 -30.10
CA MET A 10 -9.59 -27.32 -28.94
C MET A 10 -9.23 -26.66 -27.60
N ASN A 11 -8.03 -26.07 -27.50
CA ASN A 11 -7.60 -25.30 -26.33
C ASN A 11 -8.38 -23.98 -26.18
N GLU A 12 -8.68 -23.30 -27.29
CA GLU A 12 -9.52 -22.10 -27.34
C GLU A 12 -10.94 -22.38 -26.82
N LYS A 13 -11.59 -23.44 -27.32
CA LYS A 13 -12.94 -23.85 -26.88
C LYS A 13 -13.00 -24.16 -25.38
N ARG A 14 -12.02 -24.92 -24.87
CA ARG A 14 -11.89 -25.21 -23.42
C ARG A 14 -11.65 -23.95 -22.59
N ARG A 15 -11.00 -22.92 -23.15
CA ARG A 15 -10.80 -21.62 -22.48
C ARG A 15 -12.10 -20.83 -22.43
N ILE A 16 -12.85 -20.79 -23.54
CA ILE A 16 -14.15 -20.12 -23.64
C ILE A 16 -15.18 -20.74 -22.68
N GLU A 17 -15.29 -22.07 -22.62
CA GLU A 17 -16.21 -22.76 -21.70
C GLU A 17 -15.86 -22.51 -20.23
N ARG A 18 -14.57 -22.55 -19.88
CA ARG A 18 -14.10 -22.19 -18.52
C ARG A 18 -14.44 -20.75 -18.16
N ASN A 19 -14.27 -19.82 -19.09
CA ASN A 19 -14.60 -18.40 -18.89
C ASN A 19 -16.12 -18.18 -18.76
N LYS A 20 -16.95 -18.92 -19.52
CA LYS A 20 -18.42 -18.88 -19.36
C LYS A 20 -18.87 -19.30 -17.96
N GLY A 21 -18.34 -20.40 -17.43
CA GLY A 21 -18.65 -20.88 -16.08
C GLY A 21 -18.12 -19.98 -14.96
N ARG A 22 -17.14 -19.11 -15.22
CA ARG A 22 -16.69 -18.07 -14.28
C ARG A 22 -17.65 -16.88 -14.26
N ARG A 23 -18.04 -16.39 -15.44
CA ARG A 23 -19.02 -15.28 -15.61
C ARG A 23 -20.35 -15.56 -14.93
N GLU A 24 -20.88 -16.78 -15.07
CA GLU A 24 -22.16 -17.17 -14.47
C GLU A 24 -22.11 -17.19 -12.94
N ARG A 25 -21.05 -17.79 -12.36
CA ARG A 25 -20.84 -17.80 -10.90
C ARG A 25 -20.75 -16.39 -10.31
N TYR A 26 -20.08 -15.48 -11.01
CA TYR A 26 -19.98 -14.09 -10.60
C TYR A 26 -21.34 -13.39 -10.56
N ARG A 27 -22.18 -13.55 -11.60
CA ARG A 27 -23.55 -12.98 -11.62
C ARG A 27 -24.40 -13.49 -10.47
N LEU A 28 -24.37 -14.80 -10.22
CA LEU A 28 -25.13 -15.41 -9.14
C LEU A 28 -24.72 -14.85 -7.76
N ARG A 29 -23.42 -14.65 -7.52
CA ARG A 29 -22.93 -14.00 -6.29
C ARG A 29 -23.48 -12.59 -6.12
N GLN A 30 -23.44 -11.78 -7.19
CA GLN A 30 -23.95 -10.40 -7.15
C GLN A 30 -25.46 -10.34 -6.88
N GLU A 31 -26.23 -11.26 -7.46
CA GLU A 31 -27.69 -11.37 -7.22
C GLU A 31 -28.01 -11.78 -5.78
N GLN A 32 -27.25 -12.72 -5.20
CA GLN A 32 -27.40 -13.11 -3.79
C GLN A 32 -27.09 -11.94 -2.84
N ASN A 33 -26.00 -11.20 -3.10
CA ASN A 33 -25.61 -10.04 -2.28
C ASN A 33 -26.68 -8.93 -2.30
N LYS A 34 -27.35 -8.70 -3.45
CA LYS A 34 -28.46 -7.75 -3.56
C LYS A 34 -29.65 -8.11 -2.68
N GLN A 35 -29.97 -9.40 -2.55
CA GLN A 35 -31.11 -9.86 -1.75
C GLN A 35 -30.88 -9.71 -0.24
N GLN A 36 -29.62 -9.76 0.20
CA GLN A 36 -29.26 -9.79 1.63
C GLN A 36 -28.88 -8.41 2.22
N GLN A 37 -28.92 -7.33 1.43
CA GLN A 37 -28.43 -5.99 1.83
C GLN A 37 -26.98 -5.98 2.38
N GLU A 38 -26.19 -6.98 2.00
CA GLU A 38 -24.78 -7.12 2.39
C GLU A 38 -23.88 -6.20 1.55
N PRO A 39 -22.63 -5.91 2.00
CA PRO A 39 -21.63 -5.29 1.13
C PRO A 39 -21.49 -6.07 -0.19
N PHE A 40 -21.57 -5.36 -1.32
CA PHE A 40 -21.74 -5.94 -2.65
C PHE A 40 -20.57 -6.84 -3.10
N CYS A 41 -19.36 -6.66 -2.56
CA CYS A 41 -18.19 -7.50 -2.85
C CYS A 41 -17.07 -7.28 -1.82
N SER A 42 -16.11 -8.21 -1.78
CA SER A 42 -14.85 -8.02 -1.05
C SER A 42 -13.76 -7.65 -2.04
N CYS A 43 -12.93 -6.66 -1.71
CA CYS A 43 -11.80 -6.32 -2.56
C CYS A 43 -10.70 -7.38 -2.44
N ASP A 44 -10.25 -7.98 -3.54
CA ASP A 44 -9.20 -9.00 -3.56
C ASP A 44 -7.82 -8.47 -3.13
N ILE A 45 -7.63 -7.15 -3.21
CA ILE A 45 -6.37 -6.50 -2.86
C ILE A 45 -6.28 -6.24 -1.35
N CYS A 46 -7.31 -5.61 -0.77
CA CYS A 46 -7.30 -5.19 0.64
C CYS A 46 -8.20 -6.01 1.56
N SER A 47 -8.94 -6.98 1.00
CA SER A 47 -9.90 -7.84 1.70
C SER A 47 -10.98 -7.10 2.48
N ARG A 48 -11.21 -5.81 2.17
CA ARG A 48 -12.28 -5.01 2.79
C ARG A 48 -13.59 -5.23 2.04
N PRO A 49 -14.71 -5.37 2.76
CA PRO A 49 -16.03 -5.35 2.14
C PRO A 49 -16.29 -3.95 1.57
N VAL A 50 -16.78 -3.87 0.33
CA VAL A 50 -17.04 -2.62 -0.36
C VAL A 50 -18.38 -2.65 -1.06
N ARG A 51 -18.97 -1.47 -1.23
CA ARG A 51 -20.22 -1.34 -1.97
C ARG A 51 -20.01 -1.25 -3.49
N ASN A 52 -18.92 -0.62 -3.90
CA ASN A 52 -18.59 -0.44 -5.31
C ASN A 52 -17.16 -0.92 -5.54
N ALA A 53 -16.96 -1.73 -6.58
CA ALA A 53 -15.67 -2.23 -7.02
C ALA A 53 -15.59 -2.23 -8.55
N TYR A 54 -14.36 -2.19 -9.06
CA TYR A 54 -14.03 -2.56 -10.43
C TYR A 54 -13.88 -4.07 -10.49
N THR A 55 -14.59 -4.71 -11.41
CA THR A 55 -14.76 -6.17 -11.41
C THR A 55 -14.35 -6.75 -12.74
N CYS A 56 -13.63 -7.87 -12.73
CA CYS A 56 -13.25 -8.59 -13.94
C CYS A 56 -14.19 -9.78 -14.16
N ASP A 57 -15.05 -9.69 -15.17
CA ASP A 57 -16.00 -10.74 -15.55
C ASP A 57 -15.33 -12.09 -15.87
N GLU A 58 -14.07 -12.09 -16.28
CA GLU A 58 -13.35 -13.31 -16.66
C GLU A 58 -12.62 -13.99 -15.50
N CYS A 59 -12.28 -13.21 -14.47
CA CYS A 59 -11.34 -13.63 -13.43
C CYS A 59 -11.94 -13.70 -12.03
N ASP A 60 -13.24 -13.37 -11.84
CA ASP A 60 -13.87 -13.25 -10.51
C ASP A 60 -12.97 -12.43 -9.57
N PHE A 61 -12.50 -11.29 -10.10
CA PHE A 61 -11.51 -10.43 -9.45
C PHE A 61 -12.08 -9.04 -9.26
N ASP A 62 -12.26 -8.63 -8.01
CA ASP A 62 -12.93 -7.41 -7.57
C ASP A 62 -11.95 -6.49 -6.84
N VAL A 63 -11.83 -5.24 -7.30
CA VAL A 63 -10.93 -4.24 -6.72
C VAL A 63 -11.70 -2.99 -6.34
N CYS A 64 -11.62 -2.56 -5.07
CA CYS A 64 -12.25 -1.32 -4.65
C CYS A 64 -11.61 -0.10 -5.32
N VAL A 65 -12.37 0.99 -5.44
CA VAL A 65 -11.91 2.24 -6.06
C VAL A 65 -10.61 2.76 -5.43
N ALA A 66 -10.42 2.61 -4.11
CA ALA A 66 -9.18 3.02 -3.46
C ALA A 66 -7.98 2.19 -3.97
N CYS A 67 -8.13 0.88 -4.12
CA CYS A 67 -7.05 0.00 -4.55
C CYS A 67 -6.77 0.05 -6.06
N THR A 68 -7.62 0.70 -6.88
CA THR A 68 -7.31 0.97 -8.30
C THR A 68 -6.47 2.23 -8.49
N SER A 69 -6.65 3.22 -7.61
CA SER A 69 -6.05 4.54 -7.74
C SER A 69 -4.72 4.67 -7.00
N ASP A 70 -4.41 3.71 -6.12
CA ASP A 70 -3.21 3.73 -5.33
C ASP A 70 -1.98 3.42 -6.18
N GLU A 71 -1.00 4.32 -6.13
CA GLU A 71 0.35 4.07 -6.65
C GLU A 71 0.88 2.79 -5.99
N ARG A 72 1.03 1.74 -6.80
CA ARG A 72 1.51 0.45 -6.29
C ARG A 72 2.99 0.49 -5.92
N THR A 73 3.73 1.45 -6.43
CA THR A 73 5.13 1.66 -6.11
C THR A 73 5.41 3.09 -5.68
N LEU A 74 6.43 3.26 -4.84
CA LEU A 74 6.81 4.55 -4.29
C LEU A 74 8.33 4.65 -4.18
N HIS A 75 8.90 5.70 -4.73
CA HIS A 75 10.25 6.15 -4.41
C HIS A 75 10.16 7.16 -3.27
N HIS A 76 10.59 6.78 -2.07
CA HIS A 76 10.44 7.60 -0.88
C HIS A 76 11.76 8.30 -0.53
N GLU A 77 11.75 9.61 -0.28
CA GLU A 77 12.98 10.39 -0.01
C GLU A 77 13.81 9.86 1.17
N GLY A 78 13.16 9.21 2.14
CA GLY A 78 13.81 8.58 3.28
C GLY A 78 14.26 7.15 3.09
N HIS A 79 14.17 6.59 1.88
CA HIS A 79 14.59 5.22 1.62
C HIS A 79 15.14 5.03 0.20
N GLU A 80 16.24 4.29 0.05
CA GLU A 80 16.94 4.17 -1.23
C GLU A 80 16.21 3.30 -2.26
N HIS A 81 15.50 2.27 -1.81
CA HIS A 81 14.83 1.33 -2.69
C HIS A 81 13.38 1.72 -3.00
N GLU A 82 12.89 1.29 -4.16
CA GLU A 82 11.47 1.36 -4.47
C GLU A 82 10.66 0.51 -3.48
N LEU A 83 9.58 1.10 -2.96
CA LEU A 83 8.63 0.45 -2.07
C LEU A 83 7.40 0.00 -2.84
N ILE A 84 6.79 -1.10 -2.43
CA ILE A 84 5.57 -1.66 -3.03
C ILE A 84 4.42 -1.53 -2.04
N LEU A 85 3.23 -1.14 -2.49
CA LEU A 85 2.07 -1.09 -1.62
C LEU A 85 1.56 -2.51 -1.30
N MET A 86 1.73 -2.93 -0.06
CA MET A 86 1.14 -4.14 0.48
C MET A 86 -0.19 -3.80 1.15
N ASN A 87 -1.28 -4.36 0.63
CA ASN A 87 -2.64 -4.10 1.11
C ASN A 87 -3.14 -5.10 2.16
N ARG A 88 -2.28 -6.04 2.56
CA ARG A 88 -2.55 -6.94 3.70
C ARG A 88 -2.15 -6.25 4.99
N LYS A 89 -2.99 -6.42 6.03
CA LYS A 89 -2.64 -6.03 7.39
C LYS A 89 -1.41 -6.80 7.82
N ALA A 90 -0.35 -6.08 8.18
CA ALA A 90 0.87 -6.67 8.69
C ALA A 90 1.05 -6.23 10.13
N LYS A 91 1.31 -7.17 11.05
CA LYS A 91 1.65 -6.82 12.44
C LYS A 91 3.11 -6.37 12.53
N VAL A 92 3.47 -5.40 11.71
CA VAL A 92 4.84 -4.87 11.57
C VAL A 92 4.88 -3.44 12.07
N GLU A 93 6.00 -3.04 12.63
CA GLU A 93 6.23 -1.66 13.05
C GLU A 93 6.55 -0.78 11.85
N CYS A 94 6.06 0.47 11.85
CA CYS A 94 6.36 1.47 10.84
C CYS A 94 7.66 2.20 11.20
N ASP A 95 8.66 2.15 10.33
CA ASP A 95 9.99 2.76 10.53
C ASP A 95 9.93 4.29 10.71
N ALA A 96 8.88 4.94 10.23
CA ALA A 96 8.73 6.39 10.36
C ALA A 96 8.09 6.84 11.68
N CYS A 97 7.25 6.02 12.32
CA CYS A 97 6.49 6.46 13.50
C CYS A 97 6.45 5.48 14.67
N GLY A 98 7.10 4.32 14.56
CA GLY A 98 7.20 3.31 15.62
C GLY A 98 5.86 2.66 15.98
N ARG A 99 4.81 2.81 15.15
CA ARG A 99 3.49 2.22 15.40
C ARG A 99 3.18 1.09 14.44
N GLU A 100 2.43 0.12 14.93
CA GLU A 100 2.00 -1.05 14.17
C GLU A 100 1.20 -0.68 12.90
N ALA A 101 1.49 -1.36 11.80
CA ALA A 101 0.91 -1.15 10.48
C ALA A 101 -0.35 -1.97 10.21
N ARG A 102 -1.45 -1.55 10.83
CA ARG A 102 -2.75 -2.25 10.75
C ARG A 102 -3.51 -2.10 9.43
N ASP A 103 -3.01 -1.26 8.52
CA ASP A 103 -3.60 -0.94 7.22
C ASP A 103 -2.56 -1.14 6.09
N SER A 104 -2.90 -0.72 4.86
CA SER A 104 -1.98 -0.78 3.72
C SER A 104 -0.66 -0.06 4.01
N THR A 105 0.44 -0.72 3.67
CA THR A 105 1.81 -0.35 4.07
C THR A 105 2.72 -0.45 2.86
N TYR A 106 3.62 0.51 2.68
CA TYR A 106 4.65 0.43 1.67
C TYR A 106 5.81 -0.42 2.17
N VAL A 107 6.24 -1.34 1.31
CA VAL A 107 7.19 -2.40 1.65
C VAL A 107 8.37 -2.43 0.70
N CYS A 108 9.59 -2.34 1.22
CA CYS A 108 10.79 -2.68 0.46
C CYS A 108 10.98 -4.20 0.35
N THR A 109 11.16 -4.73 -0.85
CA THR A 109 11.44 -6.18 -1.03
C THR A 109 12.93 -6.53 -0.91
N LYS A 110 13.80 -5.53 -0.82
CA LYS A 110 15.26 -5.68 -0.74
C LYS A 110 15.81 -5.61 0.69
N CYS A 111 15.07 -5.00 1.61
CA CYS A 111 15.45 -4.88 3.02
C CYS A 111 14.20 -4.82 3.92
N GLU A 112 14.40 -4.96 5.23
CA GLU A 112 13.33 -4.89 6.24
C GLU A 112 12.91 -3.43 6.50
N PHE A 113 12.25 -2.79 5.53
CA PHE A 113 11.78 -1.41 5.65
C PHE A 113 10.29 -1.29 5.33
N TRP A 114 9.49 -0.94 6.35
CA TRP A 114 8.03 -0.84 6.33
C TRP A 114 7.57 0.57 6.75
N ILE A 115 6.75 1.20 5.92
CA ILE A 115 6.20 2.53 6.24
C ILE A 115 4.69 2.59 5.96
N HIS A 116 3.91 3.15 6.88
CA HIS A 116 2.48 3.38 6.63
C HIS A 116 2.31 4.24 5.38
N LYS A 117 1.25 4.01 4.61
CA LYS A 117 0.89 4.89 3.49
C LYS A 117 0.85 6.37 3.90
N LYS A 118 0.18 6.69 5.03
CA LYS A 118 0.11 8.07 5.56
C LYS A 118 1.47 8.66 5.98
N CYS A 119 2.41 7.81 6.40
CA CYS A 119 3.74 8.27 6.81
C CYS A 119 4.62 8.53 5.58
N ALA A 120 4.44 7.73 4.53
CA ALA A 120 5.17 7.89 3.27
C ALA A 120 4.79 9.17 2.51
N PHE A 121 3.56 9.67 2.72
CA PHE A 121 3.05 10.93 2.17
C PHE A 121 2.96 12.04 3.23
N ALA A 122 3.67 11.92 4.36
CA ALA A 122 3.67 12.98 5.37
C ALA A 122 4.34 14.23 4.81
N ASP A 123 3.80 15.41 5.15
CA ASP A 123 4.37 16.68 4.73
C ASP A 123 5.82 16.80 5.20
N SER A 124 6.72 17.14 4.28
CA SER A 124 8.13 17.35 4.60
C SER A 124 8.37 18.63 5.42
N ILE A 125 7.37 19.51 5.50
CA ILE A 125 7.41 20.78 6.24
C ILE A 125 6.09 20.96 6.98
N VAL A 126 6.15 21.10 8.30
CA VAL A 126 4.96 21.32 9.14
C VAL A 126 5.12 22.55 10.04
N PRO A 127 4.06 23.36 10.23
CA PRO A 127 4.08 24.42 11.24
C PRO A 127 4.06 23.81 12.65
N SER A 128 4.65 24.49 13.62
CA SER A 128 4.65 24.05 15.02
C SER A 128 3.99 25.10 15.92
N PRO A 129 3.04 24.72 16.80
CA PRO A 129 2.52 25.65 17.80
C PRO A 129 3.54 25.96 18.90
N HIS A 130 4.63 25.19 18.98
CA HIS A 130 5.66 25.30 20.01
C HIS A 130 6.97 25.90 19.47
N HIS A 131 7.02 26.28 18.20
CA HIS A 131 8.21 26.84 17.57
C HIS A 131 7.84 27.83 16.47
N HIS A 132 8.56 28.94 16.40
CA HIS A 132 8.21 30.08 15.56
C HIS A 132 8.53 29.87 14.06
N HIS A 133 9.26 28.82 13.73
CA HIS A 133 9.62 28.45 12.36
C HIS A 133 9.09 27.06 12.01
N PRO A 134 8.79 26.80 10.72
CA PRO A 134 8.41 25.48 10.24
C PRO A 134 9.44 24.42 10.60
N LEU A 135 8.97 23.22 10.92
CA LEU A 135 9.80 22.05 11.15
C LEU A 135 9.94 21.29 9.84
N HIS A 136 11.18 20.92 9.51
CA HIS A 136 11.49 20.12 8.34
C HIS A 136 11.70 18.66 8.76
N LEU A 137 11.03 17.75 8.05
CA LEU A 137 11.27 16.32 8.19
C LEU A 137 12.68 16.00 7.68
N VAL A 138 13.44 15.25 8.49
CA VAL A 138 14.78 14.79 8.12
C VAL A 138 14.79 13.27 8.13
N TYR A 139 15.28 12.67 7.05
CA TYR A 139 15.28 11.21 6.90
C TYR A 139 16.60 10.54 7.30
N SER A 140 17.65 11.33 7.48
CA SER A 140 18.89 10.90 8.10
C SER A 140 19.30 11.95 9.13
N ILE A 141 19.66 11.51 10.33
CA ILE A 141 20.25 12.40 11.33
C ILE A 141 21.68 12.64 10.85
N PRO A 142 22.07 13.90 10.53
CA PRO A 142 23.43 14.16 10.12
C PRO A 142 24.41 13.78 11.23
N ASN A 143 25.54 13.15 10.86
CA ASN A 143 26.53 12.61 11.78
C ASN A 143 27.04 13.62 12.84
N PHE A 144 26.98 14.93 12.59
CA PHE A 144 27.34 15.95 13.57
C PHE A 144 26.38 16.04 14.78
N ARG A 145 25.19 15.40 14.72
CA ARG A 145 24.29 15.28 15.89
C ARG A 145 24.55 14.02 16.71
N LEU A 146 25.26 13.04 16.16
CA LEU A 146 25.61 11.76 16.80
C LEU A 146 27.05 11.74 17.33
N ARG A 147 27.93 12.57 16.77
CA ARG A 147 29.20 12.90 17.39
C ARG A 147 28.84 13.62 18.70
N GLY A 148 29.25 13.05 19.84
CA GLY A 148 29.02 13.58 21.19
C GLY A 148 29.69 14.92 21.46
N ASP A 149 29.63 15.83 20.50
CA ASP A 149 30.12 17.19 20.58
C ASP A 149 29.21 17.91 21.59
N LYS A 150 29.79 18.19 22.75
CA LYS A 150 29.17 18.92 23.83
C LYS A 150 28.59 20.23 23.29
N ARG A 151 27.27 20.37 23.34
CA ARG A 151 26.61 21.62 22.95
C ARG A 151 26.59 22.54 24.14
N TYR A 152 27.04 23.77 23.96
CA TYR A 152 26.96 24.80 24.99
C TYR A 152 25.84 25.79 24.64
N CYS A 153 25.02 26.14 25.63
CA CYS A 153 24.03 27.20 25.47
C CYS A 153 24.75 28.53 25.24
N LYS A 154 24.50 29.22 24.12
CA LYS A 154 25.16 30.50 23.79
C LYS A 154 24.83 31.65 24.75
N VAL A 155 23.82 31.47 25.61
CA VAL A 155 23.39 32.49 26.58
C VAL A 155 24.06 32.28 27.94
N CYS A 156 24.07 31.05 28.46
CA CYS A 156 24.60 30.76 29.79
C CYS A 156 25.92 29.95 29.80
N ASN A 157 26.42 29.60 28.62
CA ASN A 157 27.64 28.82 28.38
C ASN A 157 27.72 27.47 29.12
N LYS A 158 26.57 26.92 29.52
CA LYS A 158 26.46 25.60 30.15
C LYS A 158 26.26 24.51 29.10
N GLU A 159 26.79 23.32 29.37
CA GLU A 159 26.59 22.12 28.58
C GLU A 159 25.09 21.76 28.57
N VAL A 160 24.51 21.63 27.38
CA VAL A 160 23.13 21.20 27.15
C VAL A 160 23.17 19.69 27.09
N LEU A 161 22.85 19.05 28.22
CA LEU A 161 22.73 17.60 28.30
C LEU A 161 21.52 17.16 27.45
N GLN A 162 21.73 16.17 26.57
CA GLN A 162 20.66 15.47 25.87
C GLN A 162 19.94 14.52 26.81
#